data_AF-A0A946YG76-F1
#
_entry.id   AF-A0A946YG76-F1
#
_cell.length_a   1.000
_cell.length_b   1.000
_cell.length_c   1.000
_cell.angle_alpha   90.00
_cell.angle_beta   90.00
_cell.angle_gamma   90.00
#
_symmetry.space_group_name_H-M   'P 1'
#
loop_
_entity.id
_entity.type
_entity.pdbx_description
1 polymer ?
#
loop_
_entity_poly.entity_id
_entity_poly.type
_entity_poly.pdbx_seq_one_letter_code
_entity_poly.pdbx_strand_id
1 'polypeptide(L)' 'MHLFLGLACLALQACSIQPWVAPYERARLASDLMQYDRDPVSDGYMHHVRQAREGARGAEGAGGGGCGCN' A
#
# COMPACT_ATOMS: atom_id res chain seq x y z
N MET A 1 -13.95 -16.43 -37.37
CA MET A 1 -14.49 -15.06 -37.18
C MET A 1 -14.95 -14.79 -35.75
N HIS A 2 -15.71 -15.69 -35.12
CA HIS A 2 -16.15 -15.51 -33.71
C HIS A 2 -15.02 -15.52 -32.67
N LEU A 3 -13.93 -16.27 -32.91
CA LEU A 3 -12.78 -16.35 -32.00
C LEU A 3 -12.04 -15.01 -31.83
N PHE A 4 -11.85 -14.28 -32.94
CA PHE A 4 -11.21 -12.96 -32.95
C PHE A 4 -12.07 -11.89 -32.29
N LEU A 5 -13.40 -11.97 -32.44
CA LEU A 5 -14.35 -11.06 -31.78
C LEU A 5 -14.36 -11.27 -30.26
N GLY A 6 -14.31 -12.53 -29.79
CA GLY A 6 -14.23 -12.85 -28.37
C GLY A 6 -12.95 -12.33 -27.70
N LEU A 7 -11.81 -12.44 -28.40
CA LEU A 7 -10.52 -11.94 -27.90
C LEU A 7 -10.50 -10.40 -27.78
N ALA A 8 -11.11 -9.69 -28.72
CA ALA A 8 -11.22 -8.23 -28.69
C ALA A 8 -12.08 -7.73 -27.51
N CYS A 9 -13.18 -8.42 -27.18
CA CYS A 9 -14.02 -8.07 -26.03
C CYS A 9 -13.33 -8.26 -24.68
N LEU A 10 -12.41 -9.24 -24.55
CA LEU A 10 -11.63 -9.45 -23.33
C LEU A 10 -10.58 -8.36 -23.10
N ALA A 11 -9.97 -7.86 -24.18
CA ALA A 11 -8.97 -6.79 -24.11
C ALA A 11 -9.54 -5.44 -23.63
N LEU A 12 -10.83 -5.20 -23.84
CA LEU A 12 -11.51 -3.96 -23.44
C LEU A 12 -11.85 -3.89 -21.94
N GLN A 13 -11.78 -4.99 -21.20
CA GLN A 13 -12.13 -5.03 -19.77
C GLN A 13 -11.02 -4.51 -18.83
N ALA A 14 -9.85 -4.16 -19.37
CA ALA A 14 -8.69 -3.78 -18.55
C ALA A 14 -8.75 -2.35 -17.98
N CYS A 15 -9.55 -1.45 -18.55
CA CYS A 15 -9.57 -0.02 -18.16
C CYS A 15 -10.61 0.37 -17.10
N SER A 16 -11.41 -0.57 -16.61
CA SER A 16 -12.54 -0.28 -15.71
C SER A 16 -12.62 -1.24 -14.52
N ILE A 17 -11.50 -1.85 -14.14
CA ILE A 17 -11.50 -2.67 -12.93
C ILE A 17 -11.61 -1.69 -11.76
N GLN A 18 -12.67 -1.83 -10.98
CA GLN A 18 -12.91 -1.04 -9.78
C GLN A 18 -12.53 -1.85 -8.54
N PRO A 19 -11.24 -1.98 -8.17
CA PRO A 19 -10.88 -2.43 -6.84
C PRO A 19 -10.17 -1.30 -6.08
N TRP A 20 -10.42 -0.02 -6.41
CA TRP A 20 -9.84 1.04 -5.59
C TRP A 20 -10.62 1.13 -4.28
N VAL A 21 -9.96 0.72 -3.21
CA VAL A 21 -10.42 1.00 -1.85
C VAL A 21 -10.25 2.50 -1.62
N ALA A 22 -11.30 3.16 -1.15
CA ALA A 22 -11.24 4.59 -0.89
C ALA A 22 -10.09 4.89 0.11
N PRO A 23 -9.36 6.02 -0.01
CA PRO A 23 -8.17 6.26 0.82
C PRO A 23 -8.40 6.06 2.33
N TYR A 24 -9.59 6.42 2.83
CA TYR A 24 -10.00 6.26 4.23
C TYR A 24 -10.43 4.83 4.62
N GLU A 25 -10.78 3.98 3.64
CA GLU A 25 -11.09 2.55 3.88
C GLU A 25 -9.83 1.69 3.95
N ARG A 26 -8.69 2.18 3.43
CA ARG A 26 -7.42 1.45 3.44
C ARG A 26 -6.93 1.13 4.86
N ALA A 27 -7.32 1.95 5.84
CA ALA A 27 -7.01 1.72 7.25
C ALA A 27 -7.59 0.40 7.79
N ARG A 28 -8.70 -0.10 7.20
CA ARG A 28 -9.32 -1.38 7.59
C ARG A 28 -8.73 -2.60 6.88
N LEU A 29 -7.87 -2.40 5.90
CA LEU A 29 -7.27 -3.49 5.13
C LEU A 29 -6.15 -4.19 5.93
N ALA A 30 -5.48 -3.45 6.82
CA ALA A 30 -4.45 -3.98 7.70
C ALA A 30 -5.02 -4.29 9.09
N SER A 31 -4.76 -5.50 9.60
CA SER A 31 -5.05 -5.85 11.00
C SER A 31 -3.86 -5.53 11.90
N ASP A 32 -4.05 -5.52 13.23
CA ASP A 32 -2.98 -5.23 14.19
C ASP A 32 -1.81 -6.23 14.11
N LEU A 33 -2.05 -7.46 13.63
CA LEU A 33 -1.00 -8.44 13.35
C LEU A 33 -0.05 -7.98 12.23
N MET A 34 -0.53 -7.15 11.31
CA MET A 34 0.25 -6.67 10.15
C MET A 34 1.11 -5.44 10.49
N GLN A 35 1.14 -5.01 11.75
CA GLN A 35 2.01 -3.93 12.20
C GLN A 35 3.49 -4.35 12.09
N TYR A 36 4.31 -3.49 11.50
CA TYR A 36 5.74 -3.75 11.31
C TYR A 36 6.51 -3.75 12.63
N ASP A 37 6.12 -2.87 13.55
CA ASP A 37 6.67 -2.77 14.90
C ASP A 37 5.54 -2.74 15.94
N ARG A 38 5.84 -3.25 17.14
CA ARG A 38 4.93 -3.27 18.29
C ARG A 38 5.03 -2.00 19.14
N ASP A 39 6.12 -1.25 19.04
CA ASP A 39 6.35 -0.01 19.78
C ASP A 39 6.57 1.17 18.83
N PRO A 40 5.52 1.96 18.54
CA PRO A 40 5.60 3.06 17.58
C PRO A 40 6.53 4.19 18.07
N VAL A 41 6.76 4.32 19.38
CA VAL A 41 7.64 5.38 19.92
C VAL A 41 9.10 5.03 19.64
N SER A 42 9.49 3.78 19.92
CA SER A 42 10.84 3.31 19.62
C SER A 42 11.11 3.27 18.12
N ASP A 43 10.14 2.86 17.31
CA ASP A 43 10.31 2.74 15.86
C ASP A 43 10.55 4.12 15.20
N GLY A 44 9.81 5.16 15.60
CA GLY A 44 10.05 6.53 15.12
C GLY A 44 11.47 7.03 15.40
N TYR A 45 12.01 6.75 16.58
CA TYR A 45 13.39 7.08 16.92
C TYR A 45 14.39 6.32 16.02
N MET A 46 14.21 5.01 15.86
CA MET A 46 15.09 4.18 15.04
C MET A 46 15.02 4.53 13.56
N HIS A 47 13.85 4.99 13.08
CA HIS A 47 13.68 5.53 11.74
C HIS A 47 14.50 6.79 11.52
N HIS A 48 14.43 7.77 12.43
CA HIS A 48 15.26 8.97 12.34
C HIS A 48 16.77 8.64 12.31
N VAL A 49 17.21 7.67 13.13
CA VAL A 49 18.61 7.22 13.13
C VAL A 49 19.00 6.60 11.79
N ARG A 50 18.17 5.74 11.19
CA ARG A 50 18.42 5.15 9.85
C ARG A 50 18.48 6.22 8.77
N GLN A 51 17.51 7.13 8.74
CA GLN A 51 17.49 8.24 7.76
C GLN A 51 18.76 9.08 7.82
N ALA A 52 19.24 9.41 9.02
CA ALA A 52 20.46 10.17 9.20
C ALA A 52 21.72 9.40 8.74
N ARG A 53 21.78 8.09 9.01
CA ARG A 53 22.93 7.24 8.63
C ARG A 53 22.98 6.94 7.14
N GLU A 54 21.81 6.74 6.54
CA GLU A 54 21.68 6.33 5.14
C GLU A 54 21.60 7.53 4.19
N GLY A 55 21.38 8.74 4.71
CA GLY A 55 21.22 9.95 3.90
C GLY A 55 19.97 9.92 3.01
N ALA A 56 19.03 9.03 3.31
CA ALA A 56 17.80 8.80 2.56
C ALA A 56 16.57 8.98 3.46
N ARG A 57 15.44 9.41 2.88
CA ARG A 57 14.17 9.65 3.60
C ARG A 57 13.00 9.12 2.78
N GLY A 58 11.93 8.67 3.44
CA GLY A 58 10.69 8.28 2.79
C GLY A 58 10.66 6.84 2.26
N ALA A 59 11.66 6.02 2.59
CA ALA A 59 11.72 4.61 2.20
C ALA A 59 11.06 3.68 3.25
N GLU A 60 10.33 4.25 4.21
CA GLU A 60 9.77 3.53 5.37
C GLU A 60 8.56 2.65 5.01
N GLY A 61 8.02 2.79 3.79
CA GLY A 61 6.85 2.08 3.30
C GLY A 61 5.79 3.02 2.75
N ALA A 62 4.84 2.48 2.00
CA ALA A 62 3.65 3.21 1.59
C ALA A 62 2.63 3.14 2.75
N GLY A 63 2.05 4.28 3.14
CA GLY A 63 1.07 4.36 4.24
C GLY A 63 -0.06 3.34 4.07
N GLY A 64 0.01 2.25 4.83
CA GLY A 64 -0.90 1.11 4.68
C GLY A 64 -0.38 -0.12 5.39
N GLY A 65 -0.66 -0.22 6.70
CA GLY A 65 -0.24 -1.34 7.54
C GLY A 65 -0.50 -1.13 9.04
N GLY A 66 -1.68 -0.64 9.44
CA GLY A 66 -2.06 -0.36 10.84
C GLY A 66 -2.47 1.10 11.08
N CYS A 67 -2.68 1.48 12.35
CA CYS A 67 -3.04 2.84 12.83
C CYS A 67 -1.93 3.90 12.60
N GLY A 68 -1.19 3.82 11.49
CA GLY A 68 -0.29 4.86 11.03
C GLY A 68 -1.07 6.05 10.48
N CYS A 69 -1.85 6.70 11.33
CA CYS A 69 -2.47 7.98 11.02
C CYS A 69 -1.35 8.95 10.56
N ASN A 70 -1.50 9.49 9.34
CA ASN A 70 -0.79 10.71 8.96
C ASN A 70 -1.30 11.87 9.80
#